data_AF-K4QTQ5-F1
#
_entry.id   AF-K4QTQ5-F1
#
_cell.length_a   1.000
_cell.length_b   1.000
_cell.length_c   1.000
_cell.angle_alpha   90.00
_cell.angle_beta   90.00
_cell.angle_gamma   90.00
#
_symmetry.space_group_name_H-M   'P 1'
#
loop_
_entity.id
_entity.type
_entity.pdbx_description
1 polymer ?
#
loop_
_entity_poly.entity_id
_entity_poly.type
_entity_poly.pdbx_seq_one_letter_code
_entity_poly.pdbx_strand_id
1 'polypeptide(L)'
;MKRGDFHRHASGWTAWVPLPKTAWTRLRPGRAPLRCPLLTDADLARAAWTATHLPELFAALRHAVCAHHEGFPEGLDVRAVHIHPVSRDGIPYVGVEFRDLGVALHGSRVVDLGGPEVATDRRIAEHDAADPRTGVDEALFGHWSSIPFDYGVMECSEFELRANGEGWSNLTNTLGDSFTRLTWRCPEPGLLELRTEDGAVSRHAYLVTGDPVPTVAFEEPVEFCHQFARTG
;
A
#
# COMPACT_ATOMS: atom_id res chain seq x y z
N MET A 1 -5.59 11.73 18.93
CA MET A 1 -6.52 10.91 19.74
C MET A 1 -6.03 10.82 21.17
N LYS A 2 -6.94 10.74 22.13
CA LYS A 2 -6.67 10.66 23.57
C LYS A 2 -7.25 9.35 24.11
N ARG A 3 -6.79 8.90 25.29
CA ARG A 3 -7.24 7.65 25.92
C ARG A 3 -8.76 7.58 26.11
N GLY A 4 -9.43 8.72 26.36
CA GLY A 4 -10.89 8.80 26.51
C GLY A 4 -11.69 8.53 25.24
N ASP A 5 -11.05 8.57 24.05
CA ASP A 5 -11.70 8.29 22.77
C ASP A 5 -11.86 6.77 22.53
N PHE A 6 -11.21 5.94 23.37
CA PHE A 6 -11.22 4.49 23.24
C PHE A 6 -12.14 3.81 24.26
N HIS A 7 -12.89 2.83 23.77
CA HIS A 7 -13.73 1.95 24.56
C HIS A 7 -13.10 0.56 24.65
N ARG A 8 -13.06 -0.02 25.84
CA ARG A 8 -12.56 -1.40 26.06
C ARG A 8 -13.71 -2.39 25.90
N HIS A 9 -13.51 -3.40 25.07
CA HIS A 9 -14.37 -4.55 24.87
C HIS A 9 -13.63 -5.85 25.16
N ALA A 10 -14.36 -6.98 25.18
CA ALA A 10 -13.77 -8.31 25.36
C ALA A 10 -12.71 -8.64 24.29
N SER A 11 -12.84 -8.06 23.09
CA SER A 11 -11.92 -8.24 21.96
C SER A 11 -10.77 -7.24 21.90
N GLY A 12 -10.70 -6.25 22.80
CA GLY A 12 -9.65 -5.24 22.83
C GLY A 12 -10.18 -3.80 22.96
N TRP A 13 -9.33 -2.83 22.66
CA TRP A 13 -9.69 -1.41 22.64
C TRP A 13 -10.18 -1.00 21.25
N THR A 14 -11.19 -0.14 21.17
CA THR A 14 -11.68 0.40 19.90
C THR A 14 -11.99 1.89 20.03
N ALA A 15 -11.67 2.67 19.02
CA ALA A 15 -12.14 4.04 18.86
C ALA A 15 -12.93 4.17 17.56
N TRP A 16 -13.95 5.02 17.55
CA TRP A 16 -14.69 5.35 16.33
C TRP A 16 -13.97 6.49 15.62
N VAL A 17 -13.71 6.30 14.33
CA VAL A 17 -13.08 7.32 13.48
C VAL A 17 -13.91 7.55 12.22
N PRO A 18 -14.02 8.80 11.74
CA PRO A 18 -14.71 9.09 10.50
C PRO A 18 -13.89 8.58 9.31
N LEU A 19 -14.58 8.00 8.34
CA LEU A 19 -14.05 7.71 7.02
C LEU A 19 -14.41 8.84 6.04
N PRO A 20 -13.70 8.94 4.90
CA PRO A 20 -14.15 9.77 3.79
C PRO A 20 -15.62 9.48 3.44
N LYS A 21 -16.43 10.51 3.18
CA LYS A 21 -17.86 10.41 2.80
C LYS A 21 -18.83 9.93 3.90
N THR A 22 -18.60 10.32 5.16
CA THR A 22 -19.55 10.22 6.31
C THR A 22 -19.77 8.84 6.93
N ALA A 23 -19.02 7.81 6.52
CA ALA A 23 -19.02 6.53 7.22
C ALA A 23 -18.16 6.60 8.50
N TRP A 24 -18.40 5.68 9.43
CA TRP A 24 -17.60 5.52 10.65
C TRP A 24 -17.03 4.11 10.68
N THR A 25 -15.77 3.96 11.09
CA THR A 25 -15.18 2.64 11.29
C THR A 25 -14.51 2.53 12.66
N ARG A 26 -14.16 1.30 13.03
CA ARG A 26 -13.49 0.97 14.28
C ARG A 26 -11.99 0.93 14.08
N LEU A 27 -11.29 1.83 14.74
CA LEU A 27 -9.85 1.79 14.90
C LEU A 27 -9.48 0.85 16.05
N ARG A 28 -8.69 -0.17 15.77
CA ARG A 28 -8.27 -1.22 16.71
C ARG A 28 -6.75 -1.19 16.85
N PRO A 29 -6.21 -0.88 18.04
CA PRO A 29 -4.84 -1.21 18.36
C PRO A 29 -4.71 -2.72 18.19
N GLY A 30 -3.81 -3.16 17.29
CA GLY A 30 -3.63 -4.56 16.91
C GLY A 30 -3.47 -5.42 18.15
N ARG A 31 -3.88 -6.70 18.07
CA ARG A 31 -4.00 -7.64 19.19
C ARG A 31 -2.78 -7.53 20.14
N ALA A 32 -2.87 -6.65 21.12
CA ALA A 32 -2.01 -6.72 22.28
C ALA A 32 -2.27 -8.10 22.88
N PRO A 33 -1.24 -8.83 23.35
CA PRO A 33 -1.50 -10.02 24.13
C PRO A 33 -2.55 -9.65 25.19
N LEU A 34 -3.60 -10.46 25.32
CA LEU A 34 -4.81 -10.23 26.16
C LEU A 34 -4.51 -9.78 27.61
N ARG A 35 -3.25 -9.80 28.00
CA ARG A 35 -2.67 -9.45 29.29
C ARG A 35 -2.21 -7.99 29.43
N CYS A 36 -2.26 -7.14 28.41
CA CYS A 36 -1.92 -5.72 28.57
C CYS A 36 -3.20 -4.85 28.68
N PRO A 37 -3.59 -4.41 29.90
CA PRO A 37 -4.89 -3.80 30.13
C PRO A 37 -4.98 -2.32 29.73
N LEU A 38 -3.88 -1.65 29.38
CA LEU A 38 -3.82 -0.20 29.16
C LEU A 38 -3.13 0.15 27.83
N LEU A 39 -3.68 1.15 27.13
CA LEU A 39 -3.04 1.75 25.97
C LEU A 39 -1.82 2.56 26.40
N THR A 40 -0.67 2.25 25.79
CA THR A 40 0.57 3.01 25.98
C THR A 40 0.49 4.35 25.24
N ASP A 41 1.36 5.29 25.58
CA ASP A 41 1.44 6.56 24.84
C ASP A 41 1.85 6.35 23.38
N ALA A 42 2.65 5.31 23.10
CA ALA A 42 2.99 4.90 21.74
C ALA A 42 1.75 4.41 20.97
N ASP A 43 0.86 3.64 21.61
CA ASP A 43 -0.41 3.21 20.99
C ASP A 43 -1.31 4.42 20.67
N LEU A 44 -1.39 5.37 21.59
CA LEU A 44 -2.17 6.60 21.40
C LEU A 44 -1.59 7.47 20.29
N ALA A 45 -0.26 7.60 20.21
CA ALA A 45 0.43 8.35 19.16
C ALA A 45 0.20 7.73 17.78
N ARG A 46 0.36 6.42 17.63
CA ARG A 46 0.07 5.71 16.37
C ARG A 46 -1.40 5.87 15.96
N ALA A 47 -2.33 5.72 16.90
CA ALA A 47 -3.73 5.89 16.61
C ALA A 47 -4.10 7.31 16.19
N ALA A 48 -3.51 8.32 16.84
CA ALA A 48 -3.65 9.71 16.45
C ALA A 48 -3.11 9.97 15.04
N TRP A 49 -1.93 9.41 14.73
CA TRP A 49 -1.34 9.48 13.39
C TRP A 49 -2.29 8.85 12.36
N THR A 50 -2.73 7.61 12.59
CA THR A 50 -3.61 6.89 11.66
C THR A 50 -4.90 7.67 11.41
N ALA A 51 -5.58 8.12 12.46
CA ALA A 51 -6.82 8.88 12.32
C ALA A 51 -6.63 10.18 11.51
N THR A 52 -5.47 10.83 11.64
CA THR A 52 -5.14 12.05 10.90
C THR A 52 -4.92 11.76 9.41
N HIS A 53 -4.27 10.65 9.08
CA HIS A 53 -3.86 10.32 7.71
C HIS A 53 -4.83 9.34 7.01
N LEU A 54 -5.96 8.97 7.63
CA LEU A 54 -6.97 8.09 7.04
C LEU A 54 -7.34 8.47 5.59
N PRO A 55 -7.62 9.74 5.25
CA PRO A 55 -7.94 10.08 3.86
C PRO A 55 -6.85 9.71 2.85
N GLU A 56 -5.58 9.89 3.20
CA GLU A 56 -4.43 9.57 2.36
C GLU A 56 -4.24 8.06 2.24
N LEU A 57 -4.34 7.32 3.35
CA LEU A 57 -4.32 5.86 3.36
C LEU A 57 -5.40 5.29 2.42
N PHE A 58 -6.62 5.83 2.49
CA PHE A 58 -7.73 5.39 1.64
C PHE A 58 -7.58 5.80 0.18
N ALA A 59 -6.93 6.93 -0.11
CA ALA A 59 -6.61 7.33 -1.47
C ALA A 59 -5.63 6.33 -2.11
N ALA A 60 -4.60 5.91 -1.37
CA ALA A 60 -3.62 4.94 -1.85
C ALA A 60 -4.22 3.55 -2.06
N LEU A 61 -5.11 3.12 -1.17
CA LEU A 61 -5.84 1.85 -1.31
C LEU A 61 -6.63 1.73 -2.61
N ARG A 62 -7.10 2.85 -3.17
CA ARG A 62 -7.95 2.83 -4.37
C ARG A 62 -7.30 2.06 -5.51
N HIS A 63 -6.03 2.33 -5.78
CA HIS A 63 -5.32 1.73 -6.91
C HIS A 63 -5.05 0.25 -6.68
N ALA A 64 -4.52 -0.11 -5.51
CA ALA A 64 -4.24 -1.51 -5.17
C ALA A 64 -5.50 -2.39 -5.15
N VAL A 65 -6.64 -1.85 -4.68
CA VAL A 65 -7.90 -2.61 -4.66
C VAL A 65 -8.50 -2.75 -6.05
N CYS A 66 -8.45 -1.70 -6.89
CA CYS A 66 -8.85 -1.77 -8.31
C CYS A 66 -8.05 -2.80 -9.12
N ALA A 67 -6.79 -3.03 -8.75
CA ALA A 67 -5.97 -4.03 -9.42
C ALA A 67 -6.27 -5.46 -8.96
N HIS A 68 -6.66 -5.64 -7.69
CA HIS A 68 -6.93 -6.97 -7.15
C HIS A 68 -8.34 -7.50 -7.44
N HIS A 69 -9.31 -6.59 -7.58
CA HIS A 69 -10.66 -6.90 -8.02
C HIS A 69 -10.87 -6.33 -9.42
N GLU A 70 -11.52 -7.06 -10.34
CA GLU A 70 -11.91 -6.55 -11.66
C GLU A 70 -12.90 -5.35 -11.51
N GLY A 71 -12.38 -4.18 -11.15
CA GLY A 71 -13.12 -2.98 -10.78
C GLY A 71 -13.07 -2.65 -9.28
N PHE A 72 -13.09 -1.35 -8.95
CA PHE A 72 -13.31 -0.90 -7.57
C PHE A 72 -14.71 -1.35 -7.15
N PRO A 73 -14.87 -2.19 -6.11
CA PRO A 73 -16.20 -2.52 -5.65
C PRO A 73 -16.84 -1.23 -5.16
N GLU A 74 -17.90 -0.76 -5.84
CA GLU A 74 -18.76 0.27 -5.27
C GLU A 74 -19.22 -0.24 -3.90
N GLY A 75 -18.77 0.42 -2.83
CA GLY A 75 -19.15 0.04 -1.46
C GLY A 75 -18.24 -0.97 -0.76
N LEU A 76 -16.92 -0.84 -0.90
CA LEU A 76 -15.97 -1.46 0.04
C LEU A 76 -16.34 -1.12 1.50
N ASP A 77 -17.01 -2.05 2.16
CA ASP A 77 -17.45 -1.95 3.54
C ASP A 77 -16.27 -2.19 4.48
N VAL A 78 -15.62 -1.10 4.92
CA VAL A 78 -14.50 -1.14 5.86
C VAL A 78 -14.99 -1.66 7.21
N ARG A 79 -14.63 -2.91 7.53
CA ARG A 79 -14.98 -3.57 8.78
C ARG A 79 -14.19 -3.03 9.96
N ALA A 80 -12.90 -2.79 9.75
CA ALA A 80 -12.01 -2.28 10.78
C ALA A 80 -10.72 -1.69 10.18
N VAL A 81 -10.10 -0.81 10.95
CA VAL A 81 -8.73 -0.35 10.73
C VAL A 81 -7.90 -0.83 11.91
N HIS A 82 -6.85 -1.60 11.66
CA HIS A 82 -5.97 -2.19 12.66
C HIS A 82 -4.66 -1.42 12.70
N ILE A 83 -4.15 -1.08 13.88
CA ILE A 83 -2.86 -0.41 14.05
C ILE A 83 -1.87 -1.43 14.57
N HIS A 84 -0.84 -1.76 13.82
CA HIS A 84 0.17 -2.69 14.29
C HIS A 84 1.07 -2.03 15.34
N PRO A 85 1.63 -2.80 16.29
CA PRO A 85 2.51 -2.27 17.34
C PRO A 85 3.91 -1.89 16.82
N VAL A 86 4.13 -1.99 15.51
CA VAL A 86 5.40 -1.73 14.82
C VAL A 86 5.29 -0.44 14.04
N SER A 87 6.40 0.27 13.88
CA SER A 87 6.51 1.47 13.07
C SER A 87 7.89 1.50 12.42
N ARG A 88 7.99 2.08 11.23
CA ARG A 88 9.25 2.34 10.52
C ARG A 88 9.30 3.83 10.20
N ASP A 89 10.41 4.47 10.52
CA ASP A 89 10.61 5.92 10.41
C ASP A 89 9.56 6.79 11.11
N GLY A 90 9.06 6.31 12.26
CA GLY A 90 8.00 6.97 13.02
C GLY A 90 6.59 6.85 12.43
N ILE A 91 6.45 6.17 11.27
CA ILE A 91 5.18 5.92 10.60
C ILE A 91 4.65 4.54 11.01
N PRO A 92 3.40 4.43 11.51
CA PRO A 92 2.82 3.15 11.90
C PRO A 92 2.44 2.30 10.70
N TYR A 93 2.47 0.99 10.92
CA TYR A 93 1.81 0.04 10.03
C TYR A 93 0.32 -0.02 10.34
N VAL A 94 -0.51 0.01 9.30
CA VAL A 94 -1.97 0.03 9.39
C VAL A 94 -2.55 -1.07 8.53
N GLY A 95 -3.39 -1.92 9.10
CA GLY A 95 -4.20 -2.87 8.35
C GLY A 95 -5.60 -2.33 8.10
N VAL A 96 -6.14 -2.50 6.90
CA VAL A 96 -7.53 -2.16 6.57
C VAL A 96 -8.26 -3.43 6.18
N GLU A 97 -9.27 -3.77 6.97
CA GLU A 97 -10.09 -4.97 6.81
C GLU A 97 -11.39 -4.61 6.10
N PHE A 98 -11.64 -5.25 4.97
CA PHE A 98 -12.92 -5.27 4.26
C PHE A 98 -13.60 -6.64 4.48
N ARG A 99 -14.76 -6.85 3.85
CA ARG A 99 -15.50 -8.11 3.98
C ARG A 99 -14.68 -9.34 3.55
N ASP A 100 -14.08 -9.26 2.37
CA ASP A 100 -13.39 -10.39 1.72
C ASP A 100 -11.94 -10.05 1.33
N LEU A 101 -11.43 -8.90 1.82
CA LEU A 101 -10.12 -8.37 1.49
C LEU A 101 -9.46 -7.77 2.74
N GLY A 102 -8.16 -7.98 2.89
CA GLY A 102 -7.31 -7.32 3.88
C GLY A 102 -6.12 -6.67 3.21
N VAL A 103 -5.76 -5.48 3.66
CA VAL A 103 -4.60 -4.75 3.16
C VAL A 103 -3.72 -4.32 4.32
N ALA A 104 -2.41 -4.54 4.22
CA ALA A 104 -1.41 -4.02 5.14
C ALA A 104 -0.71 -2.82 4.49
N LEU A 105 -0.60 -1.72 5.22
CA LEU A 105 -0.05 -0.44 4.77
C LEU A 105 1.08 0.03 5.69
N HIS A 106 2.03 0.76 5.13
CA HIS A 106 3.01 1.58 5.84
C HIS A 106 3.05 2.97 5.22
N GLY A 107 2.50 3.97 5.92
CA GLY A 107 2.15 5.22 5.25
C GLY A 107 1.10 4.94 4.16
N SER A 108 1.21 5.61 3.02
CA SER A 108 0.38 5.33 1.83
C SER A 108 0.78 4.05 1.09
N ARG A 109 1.96 3.47 1.36
CA ARG A 109 2.45 2.29 0.64
C ARG A 109 1.68 1.03 1.06
N VAL A 110 1.16 0.30 0.07
CA VAL A 110 0.66 -1.08 0.25
C VAL A 110 1.84 -2.03 0.43
N VAL A 111 1.88 -2.67 1.60
CA VAL A 111 2.90 -3.66 1.96
C VAL A 111 2.47 -5.03 1.49
N ASP A 112 1.21 -5.39 1.73
CA ASP A 112 0.63 -6.66 1.30
C ASP A 112 -0.90 -6.54 1.14
N LEU A 113 -1.47 -7.44 0.34
CA LEU A 113 -2.89 -7.45 -0.01
C LEU A 113 -3.35 -8.88 -0.29
N GLY A 114 -4.49 -9.27 0.30
CA GLY A 114 -5.04 -10.62 0.17
C GLY A 114 -6.32 -10.78 0.97
N GLY A 115 -6.53 -11.96 1.57
CA GLY A 115 -7.70 -12.20 2.42
C GLY A 115 -7.78 -11.27 3.65
N PRO A 116 -8.93 -11.17 4.33
CA PRO A 116 -9.14 -10.28 5.49
C PRO A 116 -8.08 -10.41 6.59
N GLU A 117 -7.46 -11.59 6.75
CA GLU A 117 -6.40 -11.86 7.70
C GLU A 117 -5.15 -10.99 7.52
N VAL A 118 -4.84 -10.56 6.28
CA VAL A 118 -3.69 -9.70 5.94
C VAL A 118 -3.73 -8.41 6.77
N ALA A 119 -4.91 -7.82 6.95
CA ALA A 119 -5.09 -6.59 7.72
C ALA A 119 -4.78 -6.75 9.22
N THR A 120 -4.61 -7.99 9.71
CA THR A 120 -4.31 -8.26 11.12
C THR A 120 -2.99 -8.99 11.33
N ASP A 121 -2.33 -9.46 10.26
CA ASP A 121 -1.11 -10.23 10.38
C ASP A 121 0.07 -9.31 10.72
N ARG A 122 0.43 -9.32 12.00
CA ARG A 122 1.57 -8.57 12.52
C ARG A 122 2.89 -8.97 11.88
N ARG A 123 3.04 -10.21 11.40
CA ARG A 123 4.30 -10.68 10.80
C ARG A 123 4.62 -9.94 9.52
N ILE A 124 3.60 -9.49 8.77
CA ILE A 124 3.78 -8.68 7.56
C ILE A 124 4.45 -7.36 7.93
N ALA A 125 3.91 -6.66 8.93
CA ALA A 125 4.47 -5.40 9.42
C ALA A 125 5.88 -5.59 10.04
N GLU A 126 6.10 -6.67 10.81
CA GLU A 126 7.41 -6.97 11.40
C GLU A 126 8.46 -7.30 10.34
N HIS A 127 8.09 -8.04 9.29
CA HIS A 127 8.98 -8.42 8.21
C HIS A 127 9.40 -7.22 7.37
N ASP A 128 8.43 -6.41 6.93
CA ASP A 128 8.70 -5.21 6.14
C ASP A 128 9.46 -4.14 6.94
N ALA A 129 9.19 -4.01 8.24
CA ALA A 129 9.95 -3.10 9.11
C ALA A 129 11.42 -3.53 9.30
N ALA A 130 11.70 -4.84 9.20
CA ALA A 130 13.04 -5.40 9.29
C ALA A 130 13.75 -5.47 7.93
N ASP A 131 13.08 -5.09 6.84
CA ASP A 131 13.62 -5.22 5.50
C ASP A 131 14.83 -4.29 5.31
N PRO A 132 16.01 -4.85 4.96
CA PRO A 132 17.23 -4.06 4.83
C PRO A 132 17.30 -3.25 3.53
N ARG A 133 16.34 -3.44 2.60
CA ARG A 133 16.25 -2.59 1.40
C ARG A 133 16.03 -1.15 1.86
N THR A 134 16.91 -0.30 1.38
CA THR A 134 16.96 1.12 1.68
C THR A 134 17.35 1.87 0.42
N GLY A 135 17.05 3.17 0.37
CA GLY A 135 17.46 4.02 -0.75
C GLY A 135 16.67 3.77 -2.02
N VAL A 136 17.38 3.52 -3.14
CA VAL A 136 16.81 3.54 -4.50
C VAL A 136 15.84 2.39 -4.75
N ASP A 137 16.11 1.19 -4.22
CA ASP A 137 15.25 0.03 -4.40
C ASP A 137 13.96 0.13 -3.56
N GLU A 138 14.01 0.75 -2.38
CA GLU A 138 12.81 1.02 -1.57
C GLU A 138 11.92 2.07 -2.22
N ALA A 139 12.53 3.01 -2.96
CA ALA A 139 11.79 4.02 -3.69
C ALA A 139 10.85 3.41 -4.74
N LEU A 140 11.19 2.25 -5.33
CA LEU A 140 10.33 1.56 -6.29
C LEU A 140 9.01 1.06 -5.70
N PHE A 141 8.87 0.96 -4.39
CA PHE A 141 7.65 0.40 -3.82
C PHE A 141 6.42 1.29 -4.01
N GLY A 142 5.26 0.68 -4.22
CA GLY A 142 3.97 1.35 -4.34
C GLY A 142 3.56 1.55 -5.80
N HIS A 143 2.56 2.41 -5.99
CA HIS A 143 1.90 2.62 -7.27
C HIS A 143 2.56 3.72 -8.10
N TRP A 144 2.69 3.44 -9.39
CA TRP A 144 3.30 4.27 -10.41
C TRP A 144 2.34 4.41 -11.58
N SER A 145 2.17 5.64 -12.05
CA SER A 145 1.34 5.95 -13.20
C SER A 145 2.17 6.69 -14.24
N SER A 146 2.00 6.34 -15.51
CA SER A 146 2.60 7.06 -16.62
C SER A 146 1.95 8.43 -16.80
N ILE A 147 0.75 8.66 -16.29
CA ILE A 147 0.14 9.99 -16.19
C ILE A 147 0.96 10.83 -15.18
N PRO A 148 1.46 12.02 -15.55
CA PRO A 148 1.04 12.87 -16.67
C PRO A 148 1.94 12.83 -17.92
N PHE A 149 2.89 11.91 -18.00
CA PHE A 149 3.89 11.80 -19.07
C PHE A 149 3.37 11.13 -20.34
N ASP A 150 2.12 10.69 -20.39
CA ASP A 150 1.50 10.15 -21.60
C ASP A 150 1.41 11.24 -22.68
N TYR A 151 2.37 11.24 -23.61
CA TYR A 151 2.51 12.22 -24.70
C TYR A 151 1.46 12.01 -25.83
N GLY A 152 0.17 12.03 -25.49
CA GLY A 152 -0.93 12.04 -26.46
C GLY A 152 -1.25 10.68 -27.10
N VAL A 153 -0.62 9.60 -26.64
CA VAL A 153 -1.09 8.25 -26.91
C VAL A 153 -2.27 8.02 -25.96
N MET A 154 -3.40 7.53 -26.46
CA MET A 154 -4.54 7.16 -25.60
C MET A 154 -4.23 5.86 -24.86
N GLU A 155 -3.06 5.81 -24.23
CA GLU A 155 -2.44 4.68 -23.54
C GLU A 155 -1.96 5.20 -22.19
N CYS A 156 -2.40 4.57 -21.11
CA CYS A 156 -1.95 4.80 -19.75
C CYS A 156 -1.35 3.49 -19.24
N SER A 157 -0.12 3.56 -18.72
CA SER A 157 0.53 2.45 -18.06
C SER A 157 0.55 2.71 -16.56
N GLU A 158 0.10 1.73 -15.78
CA GLU A 158 0.18 1.75 -14.32
C GLU A 158 0.90 0.50 -13.85
N PHE A 159 1.64 0.59 -12.76
CA PHE A 159 2.17 -0.60 -12.10
C PHE A 159 2.32 -0.38 -10.60
N GLU A 160 2.34 -1.48 -9.85
CA GLU A 160 2.63 -1.48 -8.42
C GLU A 160 3.68 -2.53 -8.11
N LEU A 161 4.70 -2.14 -7.33
CA LEU A 161 5.71 -3.05 -6.81
C LEU A 161 5.62 -3.12 -5.29
N ARG A 162 5.42 -4.32 -4.74
CA ARG A 162 5.29 -4.55 -3.29
C ARG A 162 6.57 -5.14 -2.71
N ALA A 163 6.82 -4.86 -1.44
CA ALA A 163 8.05 -5.33 -0.78
C ALA A 163 8.18 -6.86 -0.82
N ASN A 164 7.09 -7.62 -0.76
CA ASN A 164 7.12 -9.08 -0.84
C ASN A 164 7.66 -9.64 -2.18
N GLY A 165 8.01 -8.79 -3.16
CA GLY A 165 8.53 -9.19 -4.46
C GLY A 165 7.43 -9.48 -5.47
N GLU A 166 6.17 -9.20 -5.14
CA GLU A 166 5.05 -9.27 -6.04
C GLU A 166 4.64 -7.89 -6.53
N GLY A 167 3.86 -7.84 -7.60
CA GLY A 167 3.35 -6.62 -8.17
C GLY A 167 2.35 -6.89 -9.29
N TRP A 168 1.97 -5.83 -9.98
CA TRP A 168 1.12 -5.91 -11.16
C TRP A 168 1.45 -4.75 -12.09
N SER A 169 1.10 -4.91 -13.37
CA SER A 169 1.06 -3.85 -14.36
C SER A 169 -0.30 -3.84 -15.06
N ASN A 170 -0.73 -2.66 -15.46
CA ASN A 170 -1.93 -2.44 -16.25
C ASN A 170 -1.57 -1.52 -17.43
N LEU A 171 -2.04 -1.89 -18.61
CA LEU A 171 -2.04 -1.04 -19.79
C LEU A 171 -3.48 -0.76 -20.20
N THR A 172 -3.90 0.48 -20.06
CA THR A 172 -5.23 0.94 -20.49
C THR A 172 -5.10 1.70 -21.80
N ASN A 173 -5.90 1.33 -22.80
CA ASN A 173 -6.00 2.08 -24.05
C ASN A 173 -7.42 2.04 -24.64
N THR A 174 -7.65 2.69 -25.79
CA THR A 174 -9.01 2.72 -26.40
C THR A 174 -9.56 1.38 -26.84
N LEU A 175 -8.72 0.34 -26.95
CA LEU A 175 -9.14 -1.01 -27.29
C LEU A 175 -9.44 -1.86 -26.05
N GLY A 176 -9.05 -1.40 -24.85
CA GLY A 176 -9.35 -2.04 -23.58
C GLY A 176 -8.20 -1.94 -22.57
N ASP A 177 -8.32 -2.73 -21.51
CA ASP A 177 -7.36 -2.84 -20.42
C ASP A 177 -6.63 -4.19 -20.49
N SER A 178 -5.32 -4.19 -20.25
CA SER A 178 -4.50 -5.39 -20.15
C SER A 178 -3.81 -5.41 -18.79
N PHE A 179 -4.23 -6.37 -17.94
CA PHE A 179 -3.70 -6.55 -16.60
C PHE A 179 -2.77 -7.77 -16.52
N THR A 180 -1.60 -7.60 -15.91
CA THR A 180 -0.61 -8.65 -15.74
C THR A 180 -0.09 -8.66 -14.31
N ARG A 181 -0.13 -9.80 -13.62
CA ARG A 181 0.62 -9.93 -12.36
C ARG A 181 2.08 -10.22 -12.64
N LEU A 182 2.93 -9.76 -11.74
CA LEU A 182 4.37 -9.92 -11.87
C LEU A 182 5.02 -10.21 -10.53
N THR A 183 6.19 -10.82 -10.61
CA THR A 183 7.18 -10.85 -9.53
C THR A 183 8.35 -9.99 -9.93
N TRP A 184 9.05 -9.43 -8.95
CA TRP A 184 10.14 -8.51 -9.20
C TRP A 184 11.23 -8.61 -8.15
N ARG A 185 12.43 -8.15 -8.53
CA ARG A 185 13.57 -7.98 -7.64
C ARG A 185 14.55 -6.97 -8.23
N CYS A 186 15.45 -6.46 -7.39
CA CYS A 186 16.63 -5.73 -7.85
C CYS A 186 17.86 -6.65 -7.76
N PRO A 187 18.32 -7.28 -8.86
CA PRO A 187 19.54 -8.09 -8.83
C PRO A 187 20.78 -7.27 -8.47
N GLU A 188 20.78 -5.97 -8.78
CA GLU A 188 21.77 -4.98 -8.36
C GLU A 188 21.09 -3.59 -8.25
N PRO A 189 21.67 -2.63 -7.50
CA PRO A 189 21.07 -1.32 -7.33
C PRO A 189 20.84 -0.59 -8.67
N GLY A 190 19.63 -0.08 -8.89
CA GLY A 190 19.28 0.63 -10.13
C GLY A 190 18.93 -0.28 -11.32
N LEU A 191 18.86 -1.60 -11.13
CA LEU A 191 18.38 -2.55 -12.12
C LEU A 191 17.13 -3.27 -11.60
N LEU A 192 16.00 -3.11 -12.27
CA LEU A 192 14.75 -3.78 -11.96
C LEU A 192 14.62 -5.03 -12.86
N GLU A 193 14.43 -6.21 -12.28
CA GLU A 193 14.04 -7.41 -13.01
C GLU A 193 12.56 -7.69 -12.74
N LEU A 194 11.77 -7.81 -13.81
CA LEU A 194 10.36 -8.19 -13.76
C LEU A 194 10.19 -9.59 -14.34
N ARG A 195 9.25 -10.35 -13.78
CA ARG A 195 8.80 -11.62 -14.32
C ARG A 195 7.28 -11.70 -14.29
N THR A 196 6.68 -11.83 -15.46
CA THR A 196 5.23 -11.95 -15.67
C THR A 196 4.70 -13.34 -15.33
N GLU A 197 3.38 -13.49 -15.19
CA GLU A 197 2.73 -14.78 -14.89
C GLU A 197 3.02 -15.87 -15.94
N ASP A 198 3.22 -15.50 -17.21
CA ASP A 198 3.61 -16.43 -18.29
C ASP A 198 5.11 -16.81 -18.26
N GLY A 199 5.87 -16.25 -17.33
CA GLY A 199 7.28 -16.54 -17.12
C GLY A 199 8.24 -15.72 -17.97
N ALA A 200 7.76 -14.75 -18.77
CA ALA A 200 8.65 -13.82 -19.46
C ALA A 200 9.44 -12.99 -18.43
N VAL A 201 10.71 -12.71 -18.74
CA VAL A 201 11.60 -11.95 -17.86
C VAL A 201 12.14 -10.75 -18.61
N SER A 202 12.02 -9.57 -18.02
CA SER A 202 12.58 -8.33 -18.54
C SER A 202 13.45 -7.63 -17.48
N ARG A 203 14.38 -6.79 -17.92
CA ARG A 203 15.27 -6.03 -17.05
C ARG A 203 15.34 -4.58 -17.50
N HIS A 204 15.19 -3.65 -16.56
CA HIS A 204 15.09 -2.23 -16.82
C HIS A 204 16.03 -1.47 -15.88
N ALA A 205 17.03 -0.80 -16.46
CA ALA A 205 17.83 0.16 -15.70
C ALA A 205 16.94 1.36 -15.35
N TYR A 206 17.02 1.83 -14.10
CA TYR A 206 16.14 2.87 -13.60
C TYR A 206 16.84 3.91 -12.73
N LEU A 207 16.27 5.12 -12.74
CA LEU A 207 16.68 6.24 -11.89
C LEU A 207 15.46 6.84 -11.22
N VAL A 208 15.53 7.01 -9.89
CA VAL A 208 14.48 7.68 -9.12
C VAL A 208 14.89 9.13 -8.87
N THR A 209 14.04 10.08 -9.25
CA THR A 209 14.23 11.51 -9.03
C THR A 209 13.15 12.07 -8.09
N GLY A 210 13.48 13.13 -7.34
CA GLY A 210 12.74 13.51 -6.13
C GLY A 210 11.92 14.79 -6.14
N ASP A 211 11.78 15.55 -7.24
CA ASP A 211 11.07 16.84 -7.17
C ASP A 211 10.35 17.24 -8.48
N PRO A 212 9.08 17.70 -8.44
CA PRO A 212 8.19 17.86 -7.27
C PRO A 212 7.34 16.62 -6.92
N VAL A 213 7.37 15.58 -7.74
CA VAL A 213 6.74 14.27 -7.50
C VAL A 213 7.83 13.22 -7.70
N PRO A 214 7.96 12.19 -6.84
CA PRO A 214 8.89 11.11 -7.13
C PRO A 214 8.59 10.53 -8.50
N THR A 215 9.57 10.57 -9.40
CA THR A 215 9.45 9.92 -10.71
C THR A 215 10.50 8.86 -10.86
N VAL A 216 10.14 7.77 -11.52
CA VAL A 216 11.08 6.76 -11.97
C VAL A 216 11.19 6.86 -13.48
N ALA A 217 12.43 6.92 -13.98
CA ALA A 217 12.73 6.86 -15.39
C ALA A 217 13.42 5.53 -15.71
N PHE A 218 13.02 4.88 -16.79
CA PHE A 218 13.56 3.63 -17.29
C PHE A 218 14.25 3.84 -18.64
N GLU A 219 15.42 3.23 -18.81
CA GLU A 219 16.15 3.27 -20.09
C GLU A 219 15.35 2.58 -21.20
N GLU A 220 14.88 1.36 -20.94
CA GLU A 220 13.95 0.62 -21.79
C GLU A 220 12.52 0.78 -21.23
N PRO A 221 11.49 0.96 -22.09
CA PRO A 221 10.14 1.20 -21.62
C PRO A 221 9.66 0.02 -20.76
N VAL A 222 9.03 0.33 -19.63
CA VAL A 222 8.21 -0.64 -18.88
C VAL A 222 6.81 -0.50 -19.42
N GLU A 223 6.27 -1.60 -19.93
CA GLU A 223 5.11 -1.59 -20.83
C GLU A 223 5.40 -0.70 -22.06
N PHE A 224 4.95 0.55 -22.04
CA PHE A 224 5.08 1.52 -23.13
C PHE A 224 5.64 2.86 -22.69
N CYS A 225 6.01 3.00 -21.42
CA CYS A 225 6.41 4.28 -20.84
C CYS A 225 7.84 4.24 -20.29
N HIS A 226 8.57 5.32 -20.53
CA HIS A 226 9.90 5.52 -19.98
C HIS A 226 9.89 6.27 -18.65
N GLN A 227 8.78 6.91 -18.29
CA GLN A 227 8.70 7.72 -17.08
C GLN A 227 7.36 7.53 -16.40
N PHE A 228 7.41 7.36 -15.09
CA PHE A 228 6.24 7.21 -14.24
C PHE A 228 6.34 8.13 -13.03
N ALA A 229 5.20 8.68 -12.60
CA ALA A 229 5.05 9.41 -11.37
C ALA A 229 4.49 8.50 -10.28
N ARG A 230 5.01 8.63 -9.07
CA ARG A 230 4.43 7.96 -7.90
C ARG A 230 3.11 8.63 -7.57
N THR A 231 2.05 7.85 -7.39
CA THR A 231 0.75 8.39 -6.99
C THR A 231 0.39 7.84 -5.61
N GLY A 232 0.36 8.71 -4.60
CA GLY A 232 -0.16 8.41 -3.25
C GLY A 232 0.62 7.35 -2.51
#